data_AF-A0A8H5BMP9-F1
#
_entry.id   AF-A0A8H5BMP9-F1
#
_cell.length_a   1.000
_cell.length_b   1.000
_cell.length_c   1.000
_cell.angle_alpha   90.00
_cell.angle_beta   90.00
_cell.angle_gamma   90.00
#
_symmetry.space_group_name_H-M   'P 1'
#
loop_
_entity.id
_entity.type
_entity.pdbx_description
1 polymer ?
#
loop_
_entity_poly.entity_id
_entity_poly.type
_entity_poly.pdbx_seq_one_letter_code
_entity_poly.pdbx_strand_id
1 'polypeptide(L)'
;MIISPTAPAVVCLLSLGLSSAQEISDVWQTTWNRTSLFQFQNQSPVPTFTSKVASAISNIVVNEAKVYQPVLGFGGTFTDSSAQLLAGLKVAIFVDSTQHTANSLWYLDDELNELLVSPQLYVFASRRRPFCWPELPKNTPWCNRLFNGSYDEVDGDLCLNDLDVNSARPYIFEILKDIQSINNMLRVHLLPWSPPAWMKDSGTAFGGALQEEYLPMFAHYLLKSLEAFQSKGIKVYAISVQNEPMYETTTDPTTTYTPEIEGQVATLLKKLMIMKGFGDTKLIGFEQNWDQASGYATQLMKVAGGAFDGVAFHCAAGSVGQQDAFHAAFPEKEIYLTECSGTLGTDWWGDTKVWLDLFQCVNVTLTQEQWYMDNIFIGSIEHNAQTAMMWNLVLDASGNPMLPGATGCGTNGCRGIVTINGNGTWSVNQEFYSMAQASKGIIPRDIGGPSARRIGLAVQGTMSAALRVGAYVTYRTSSKDAPRYSLVVLNWNDNASSGWNPQPVTSTIEFRGKRATFTFPVGVTTLSWYAANITQLATREEDFLVGPMERDGHSIPSESGLKFLEFNPQSTVGQSEGGCSALQ
;
A
#
# COMPACT_ATOMS: atom_id res chain seq x y z
N MET A 1 -62.35 14.62 18.03
CA MET A 1 -61.94 15.29 19.29
C MET A 1 -60.78 14.52 19.85
N ILE A 2 -59.60 15.14 19.81
CA ILE A 2 -58.32 14.56 20.18
C ILE A 2 -58.19 14.64 21.71
N ILE A 3 -57.88 13.49 22.34
CA ILE A 3 -57.54 13.40 23.75
C ILE A 3 -56.02 13.47 23.85
N SER A 4 -55.53 14.47 24.57
CA SER A 4 -54.12 14.73 24.85
C SER A 4 -53.52 13.64 25.76
N PRO A 5 -52.25 13.25 25.57
CA PRO A 5 -51.45 12.69 26.65
C PRO A 5 -50.36 13.67 27.11
N THR A 6 -50.18 13.63 28.42
CA THR A 6 -49.22 14.29 29.30
C THR A 6 -47.76 14.16 28.86
N ALA A 7 -47.01 15.27 29.01
CA ALA A 7 -45.55 15.31 28.88
C ALA A 7 -44.85 14.56 30.05
N PRO A 8 -43.76 13.82 29.81
CA PRO A 8 -42.83 13.43 30.86
C PRO A 8 -41.69 14.45 30.99
N ALA A 9 -41.27 14.64 32.23
CA ALA A 9 -40.27 15.58 32.68
C ALA A 9 -38.92 15.44 31.98
N VAL A 10 -38.34 16.59 31.61
CA VAL A 10 -36.94 16.73 31.23
C VAL A 10 -36.09 16.45 32.47
N VAL A 11 -35.51 15.25 32.54
CA VAL A 11 -34.40 14.97 33.46
C VAL A 11 -33.19 15.69 32.89
N CYS A 12 -32.90 16.86 33.47
CA CYS A 12 -31.67 17.59 33.23
C CYS A 12 -30.51 16.76 33.82
N LEU A 13 -29.90 15.91 32.99
CA LEU A 13 -28.62 15.27 33.30
C LEU A 13 -27.57 16.38 33.38
N LEU A 14 -27.29 16.81 34.61
CA LEU A 14 -26.08 17.54 34.96
C LEU A 14 -24.89 16.73 34.42
N SER A 15 -24.26 17.24 33.37
CA SER A 15 -22.99 16.76 32.85
C SER A 15 -21.90 17.05 33.89
N LEU A 16 -21.76 16.15 34.87
CA LEU A 16 -20.55 16.03 35.66
C LEU A 16 -19.43 15.70 34.67
N GLY A 17 -18.53 16.67 34.45
CA GLY A 17 -17.30 16.49 33.72
C GLY A 17 -16.38 15.51 34.44
N LEU A 18 -16.69 14.22 34.35
CA LEU A 18 -15.72 13.18 34.60
C LEU A 18 -14.68 13.31 33.49
N SER A 19 -13.48 13.80 33.86
CA SER A 19 -12.27 13.57 33.08
C SER A 19 -12.07 12.06 32.99
N SER A 20 -12.74 11.41 32.03
CA SER A 20 -12.50 10.00 31.71
C SER A 20 -11.00 9.85 31.49
N ALA A 21 -10.39 8.95 32.25
CA ALA A 21 -8.98 8.70 32.12
C ALA A 21 -8.70 8.22 30.68
N GLN A 22 -7.56 8.60 30.12
CA GLN A 22 -7.19 8.07 28.81
C GLN A 22 -6.94 6.57 28.99
N GLU A 23 -7.63 5.75 28.21
CA GLU A 23 -7.62 4.30 28.33
C GLU A 23 -7.12 3.69 27.03
N ILE A 24 -6.29 2.66 27.16
CA ILE A 24 -5.92 1.81 26.03
C ILE A 24 -7.14 0.95 25.69
N SER A 25 -7.53 1.00 24.43
CA SER A 25 -8.67 0.32 23.83
C SER A 25 -8.25 -0.37 22.53
N ASP A 26 -9.16 -1.13 21.91
CA ASP A 26 -8.98 -1.70 20.57
C ASP A 26 -7.65 -2.49 20.45
N VAL A 27 -7.47 -3.49 21.33
CA VAL A 27 -6.27 -4.33 21.40
C VAL A 27 -6.46 -5.55 20.52
N TRP A 28 -5.55 -5.80 19.59
CA TRP A 28 -5.56 -6.93 18.65
C TRP A 28 -4.26 -7.69 18.74
N GLN A 29 -4.31 -9.02 18.67
CA GLN A 29 -3.14 -9.88 18.87
C GLN A 29 -3.01 -10.97 17.82
N THR A 30 -1.76 -11.18 17.39
CA THR A 30 -1.30 -12.32 16.60
C THR A 30 -0.11 -12.93 17.34
N THR A 31 -0.27 -14.13 17.89
CA THR A 31 0.75 -14.78 18.73
C THR A 31 1.62 -15.75 17.94
N TRP A 32 2.89 -15.92 18.35
CA TRP A 32 3.84 -16.80 17.67
C TRP A 32 3.35 -18.25 17.54
N ASN A 33 2.62 -18.74 18.56
CA ASN A 33 2.07 -20.09 18.62
C ASN A 33 0.68 -20.21 17.98
N ARG A 34 0.21 -19.16 17.29
CA ARG A 34 -1.07 -19.12 16.57
C ARG A 34 -2.31 -19.32 17.46
N THR A 35 -2.19 -19.12 18.77
CA THR A 35 -3.35 -19.18 19.69
C THR A 35 -4.29 -17.99 19.53
N SER A 36 -3.75 -16.87 19.03
CA SER A 36 -4.51 -15.71 18.58
C SER A 36 -3.96 -15.30 17.22
N LEU A 37 -4.86 -15.10 16.26
CA LEU A 37 -4.55 -14.78 14.87
C LEU A 37 -5.38 -13.58 14.47
N PHE A 38 -4.82 -12.37 14.59
CA PHE A 38 -5.53 -11.10 14.43
C PHE A 38 -6.87 -11.05 15.20
N GLN A 39 -6.81 -11.35 16.50
CA GLN A 39 -8.00 -11.40 17.35
C GLN A 39 -8.05 -10.21 18.32
N PHE A 40 -9.22 -9.57 18.41
CA PHE A 40 -9.51 -8.58 19.44
C PHE A 40 -9.41 -9.18 20.85
N GLN A 41 -8.84 -8.41 21.77
CA GLN A 41 -8.57 -8.82 23.15
C GLN A 41 -9.22 -7.88 24.15
N ASN A 42 -10.23 -8.40 24.85
CA ASN A 42 -10.80 -7.71 26.01
C ASN A 42 -9.76 -7.61 27.13
N GLN A 43 -9.43 -6.39 27.54
CA GLN A 43 -8.52 -6.15 28.65
C GLN A 43 -9.32 -6.00 29.94
N SER A 44 -8.95 -6.78 30.97
CA SER A 44 -9.53 -6.67 32.31
C SER A 44 -8.43 -6.84 33.37
N PRO A 45 -8.07 -5.78 34.12
CA PRO A 45 -8.57 -4.40 34.00
C PRO A 45 -8.10 -3.71 32.71
N VAL A 46 -8.82 -2.67 32.28
CA VAL A 46 -8.43 -1.84 31.13
C VAL A 46 -7.18 -1.02 31.48
N PRO A 47 -6.08 -1.11 30.69
CA PRO A 47 -4.88 -0.32 30.94
C PRO A 47 -5.18 1.17 30.80
N THR A 48 -4.94 1.91 31.87
CA THR A 48 -5.33 3.32 31.98
C THR A 48 -4.10 4.20 32.18
N PHE A 49 -4.03 5.33 31.47
CA PHE A 49 -2.97 6.31 31.63
C PHE A 49 -3.16 7.11 32.92
N THR A 50 -2.29 6.85 33.91
CA THR A 50 -2.33 7.47 35.24
C THR A 50 -1.12 8.38 35.50
N SER A 51 -1.20 9.22 36.54
CA SER A 51 -0.11 10.10 36.96
C SER A 51 1.13 9.28 37.33
N LYS A 52 2.30 9.79 36.94
CA LYS A 52 3.61 9.15 37.03
C LYS A 52 3.92 8.58 38.43
N VAL A 53 3.73 7.27 38.61
CA VAL A 53 4.34 6.54 39.73
C VAL A 53 5.78 6.18 39.33
N ALA A 54 6.70 6.22 40.28
CA ALA A 54 8.12 5.98 40.06
C ALA A 54 8.40 4.53 39.59
N SER A 55 8.88 4.43 38.33
CA SER A 55 9.64 3.38 37.63
C SER A 55 9.23 1.90 37.71
N ALA A 56 9.15 1.24 36.53
CA ALA A 56 9.76 -0.07 36.29
C ALA A 56 9.76 -0.43 34.78
N ILE A 57 10.93 -0.81 34.25
CA ILE A 57 11.18 -1.88 33.25
C ILE A 57 10.50 -1.69 31.88
N SER A 58 11.34 -1.33 30.89
CA SER A 58 11.05 -0.92 29.50
C SER A 58 9.98 0.16 29.28
N ASN A 59 10.40 1.24 28.60
CA ASN A 59 9.58 2.42 28.36
C ASN A 59 9.38 2.59 26.85
N ILE A 60 8.14 2.46 26.39
CA ILE A 60 7.72 3.00 25.10
C ILE A 60 7.31 4.45 25.34
N VAL A 61 8.14 5.39 24.93
CA VAL A 61 7.89 6.83 25.11
C VAL A 61 7.37 7.40 23.80
N VAL A 62 6.09 7.77 23.76
CA VAL A 62 5.44 8.35 22.58
C VAL A 62 5.63 9.86 22.58
N ASN A 63 6.17 10.39 21.48
CA ASN A 63 6.42 11.80 21.25
C ASN A 63 5.60 12.32 20.06
N GLU A 64 4.38 12.75 20.36
CA GLU A 64 3.45 13.33 19.38
C GLU A 64 3.90 14.70 18.82
N ALA A 65 4.87 15.36 19.45
CA ALA A 65 5.42 16.63 18.95
C ALA A 65 6.32 16.44 17.72
N LYS A 66 6.78 15.20 17.45
CA LYS A 66 7.48 14.84 16.23
C LYS A 66 6.53 14.07 15.33
N VAL A 67 6.08 14.70 14.26
CA VAL A 67 5.20 14.09 13.26
C VAL A 67 5.98 14.00 11.94
N TYR A 68 6.01 12.81 11.36
CA TYR A 68 6.74 12.53 10.11
C TYR A 68 5.77 12.37 8.94
N GLN A 69 6.10 11.53 7.97
CA GLN A 69 5.34 11.30 6.75
C GLN A 69 3.96 10.66 7.01
N PRO A 70 2.98 10.85 6.10
CA PRO A 70 1.75 10.08 6.13
C PRO A 70 2.02 8.60 5.81
N VAL A 71 1.23 7.72 6.42
CA VAL A 71 1.18 6.29 6.10
C VAL A 71 -0.10 6.08 5.29
N LEU A 72 0.06 5.93 3.98
CA LEU A 72 -1.03 5.84 3.01
C LEU A 72 -1.74 4.48 3.11
N GLY A 73 -0.97 3.43 3.42
CA GLY A 73 -1.45 2.10 3.71
C GLY A 73 -0.46 1.03 3.29
N PHE A 74 -0.74 -0.19 3.70
CA PHE A 74 -0.09 -1.41 3.23
C PHE A 74 -0.93 -2.05 2.12
N GLY A 75 -0.55 -3.20 1.58
CA GLY A 75 -1.37 -3.88 0.58
C GLY A 75 -0.67 -5.01 -0.15
N GLY A 76 -1.26 -5.39 -1.28
CA GLY A 76 -0.75 -6.42 -2.16
C GLY A 76 -1.01 -6.09 -3.63
N THR A 77 -0.29 -6.79 -4.50
CA THR A 77 -0.37 -6.72 -5.95
C THR A 77 -1.46 -7.66 -6.46
N PHE A 78 -2.47 -7.09 -7.13
CA PHE A 78 -3.53 -7.88 -7.77
C PHE A 78 -3.12 -8.23 -9.21
N THR A 79 -2.40 -9.34 -9.30
CA THR A 79 -1.90 -9.92 -10.54
C THR A 79 -3.00 -10.63 -11.33
N ASP A 80 -2.74 -10.93 -12.61
CA ASP A 80 -3.61 -11.79 -13.42
C ASP A 80 -3.89 -13.14 -12.73
N SER A 81 -2.90 -13.69 -12.02
CA SER A 81 -3.07 -14.91 -11.20
C SER A 81 -4.09 -14.70 -10.09
N SER A 82 -3.96 -13.60 -9.34
CA SER A 82 -4.88 -13.28 -8.26
C SER A 82 -6.30 -13.08 -8.78
N ALA A 83 -6.42 -12.34 -9.89
CA ALA A 83 -7.69 -12.06 -10.55
C ALA A 83 -8.38 -13.33 -11.06
N GLN A 84 -7.60 -14.24 -11.67
CA GLN A 84 -8.11 -15.53 -12.14
C GLN A 84 -8.65 -16.39 -11.00
N LEU A 85 -7.90 -16.48 -9.91
CA LEU A 85 -8.26 -17.29 -8.74
C LEU A 85 -9.49 -16.74 -8.02
N LEU A 86 -9.59 -15.43 -7.85
CA LEU A 86 -10.75 -14.78 -7.25
C LEU A 86 -12.00 -14.90 -8.13
N ALA A 87 -11.87 -14.78 -9.46
CA ALA A 87 -12.97 -15.07 -10.38
C ALA A 87 -13.39 -16.54 -10.33
N GLY A 88 -12.40 -17.44 -10.22
CA GLY A 88 -12.52 -18.84 -9.81
C GLY A 88 -13.53 -19.06 -8.69
N LEU A 89 -13.18 -18.49 -7.55
CA LEU A 89 -13.93 -18.57 -6.31
C LEU A 89 -15.33 -17.94 -6.46
N LYS A 90 -15.46 -16.82 -7.18
CA LYS A 90 -16.73 -16.12 -7.40
C LYS A 90 -17.75 -16.98 -8.12
N VAL A 91 -17.32 -17.68 -9.17
CA VAL A 91 -18.17 -18.60 -9.92
C VAL A 91 -18.55 -19.81 -9.07
N ALA A 92 -17.61 -20.41 -8.35
CA ALA A 92 -17.88 -21.58 -7.49
C ALA A 92 -18.97 -21.30 -6.44
N ILE A 93 -18.91 -20.14 -5.79
CA ILE A 93 -19.93 -19.70 -4.82
C ILE A 93 -21.30 -19.48 -5.46
N PHE A 94 -21.36 -19.02 -6.72
CA PHE A 94 -22.62 -18.80 -7.42
C PHE A 94 -23.32 -20.12 -7.79
N VAL A 95 -22.56 -21.19 -8.05
CA VAL A 95 -23.10 -22.47 -8.56
C VAL A 95 -23.54 -23.44 -7.45
N ASP A 96 -22.89 -23.46 -6.27
CA ASP A 96 -23.31 -24.31 -5.13
C ASP A 96 -23.82 -23.47 -3.95
N SER A 97 -25.13 -23.18 -3.97
CA SER A 97 -25.81 -22.44 -2.89
C SER A 97 -26.11 -23.30 -1.65
N THR A 98 -25.71 -24.58 -1.64
CA THR A 98 -26.14 -25.57 -0.63
C THR A 98 -25.04 -26.05 0.30
N GLN A 99 -23.76 -25.83 -0.02
CA GLN A 99 -22.62 -26.20 0.85
C GLN A 99 -21.95 -25.03 1.57
N HIS A 100 -22.34 -23.79 1.30
CA HIS A 100 -21.62 -22.61 1.79
C HIS A 100 -22.51 -21.69 2.63
N THR A 101 -22.62 -22.00 3.93
CA THR A 101 -23.27 -21.14 4.93
C THR A 101 -22.31 -20.26 5.73
N ALA A 102 -21.05 -20.05 5.31
CA ALA A 102 -20.13 -19.16 6.03
C ALA A 102 -18.93 -18.56 5.25
N ASN A 103 -18.55 -19.09 4.07
CA ASN A 103 -17.27 -18.74 3.40
C ASN A 103 -17.45 -18.22 1.97
N SER A 104 -18.51 -17.46 1.76
CA SER A 104 -18.72 -16.69 0.55
C SER A 104 -17.63 -15.62 0.37
N LEU A 105 -17.36 -15.20 -0.86
CA LEU A 105 -16.51 -14.05 -1.17
C LEU A 105 -16.97 -12.76 -0.46
N TRP A 106 -18.26 -12.71 -0.10
CA TRP A 106 -18.89 -11.67 0.69
C TRP A 106 -18.74 -11.85 2.21
N TYR A 107 -18.15 -12.96 2.66
CA TYR A 107 -17.64 -13.24 4.02
C TYR A 107 -16.09 -13.26 4.07
N LEU A 108 -15.43 -12.53 3.15
CA LEU A 108 -14.15 -11.87 3.45
C LEU A 108 -14.40 -10.68 4.43
N ASP A 109 -15.35 -10.82 5.35
CA ASP A 109 -15.87 -9.76 6.23
C ASP A 109 -15.21 -9.83 7.62
N ASP A 110 -15.14 -8.67 8.27
CA ASP A 110 -14.33 -8.28 9.44
C ASP A 110 -12.81 -8.45 9.27
N GLU A 111 -12.29 -9.65 9.00
CA GLU A 111 -10.84 -9.85 8.92
C GLU A 111 -10.24 -9.15 7.69
N LEU A 112 -10.87 -9.30 6.50
CA LEU A 112 -10.41 -8.63 5.28
C LEU A 112 -10.92 -7.20 5.11
N ASN A 113 -12.00 -6.81 5.80
CA ASN A 113 -12.42 -5.41 5.90
C ASN A 113 -11.38 -4.54 6.60
N GLU A 114 -10.66 -5.12 7.57
CA GLU A 114 -9.50 -4.48 8.20
C GLU A 114 -8.21 -4.59 7.35
N LEU A 115 -8.21 -5.48 6.36
CA LEU A 115 -7.21 -5.55 5.27
C LEU A 115 -7.60 -4.76 4.02
N LEU A 116 -8.55 -3.84 4.13
CA LEU A 116 -8.79 -2.87 3.08
C LEU A 116 -7.72 -1.79 3.13
N VAL A 117 -6.50 -2.29 3.04
CA VAL A 117 -5.26 -1.59 3.02
C VAL A 117 -5.00 -1.14 1.60
N SER A 118 -5.14 0.17 1.37
CA SER A 118 -4.72 0.93 0.19
C SER A 118 -4.14 0.08 -0.96
N PRO A 119 -4.96 -0.69 -1.72
CA PRO A 119 -4.38 -1.62 -2.67
C PRO A 119 -3.83 -0.89 -3.90
N GLN A 120 -2.55 -0.58 -3.87
CA GLN A 120 -1.80 -0.21 -5.06
C GLN A 120 -1.80 -1.42 -5.99
N LEU A 121 -2.74 -1.38 -6.91
CA LEU A 121 -2.93 -2.41 -7.91
C LEU A 121 -1.96 -2.19 -9.06
N TYR A 122 -1.06 -3.13 -9.24
CA TYR A 122 -0.31 -3.35 -10.46
C TYR A 122 -1.13 -4.10 -11.51
N VAL A 123 -1.32 -3.54 -12.70
CA VAL A 123 -1.91 -4.26 -13.82
C VAL A 123 -1.02 -4.19 -15.04
N PHE A 124 0.00 -5.03 -15.12
CA PHE A 124 0.57 -5.37 -16.42
C PHE A 124 1.08 -6.83 -16.46
N ALA A 125 0.22 -7.68 -17.02
CA ALA A 125 0.52 -8.33 -18.29
C ALA A 125 1.57 -9.46 -18.31
N SER A 126 1.11 -10.69 -18.08
CA SER A 126 1.92 -11.89 -18.25
C SER A 126 1.28 -12.86 -19.27
N ARG A 127 1.99 -13.22 -20.35
CA ARG A 127 1.60 -14.21 -21.37
C ARG A 127 1.13 -15.56 -20.79
N ARG A 128 -0.17 -15.81 -20.70
CA ARG A 128 -0.68 -17.18 -20.43
C ARG A 128 -1.47 -17.78 -21.58
N ARG A 129 -1.26 -19.09 -21.78
CA ARG A 129 -2.15 -19.93 -22.58
C ARG A 129 -3.58 -19.77 -22.05
N PRO A 130 -4.60 -19.86 -22.91
CA PRO A 130 -5.97 -19.74 -22.48
C PRO A 130 -6.32 -20.82 -21.46
N PHE A 131 -6.47 -20.44 -20.19
CA PHE A 131 -7.27 -21.23 -19.27
C PHE A 131 -8.73 -20.93 -19.61
N CYS A 132 -9.30 -21.74 -20.50
CA CYS A 132 -10.74 -21.84 -20.61
C CYS A 132 -11.19 -22.70 -19.44
N TRP A 133 -12.12 -22.19 -18.63
CA TRP A 133 -12.86 -23.05 -17.72
C TRP A 133 -13.36 -24.27 -18.51
N PRO A 134 -13.26 -25.51 -17.97
CA PRO A 134 -13.72 -26.71 -18.67
C PRO A 134 -15.18 -26.62 -19.14
N GLU A 135 -15.96 -25.76 -18.49
CA GLU A 135 -17.39 -25.52 -18.70
C GLU A 135 -17.70 -24.47 -19.78
N LEU A 136 -16.71 -23.67 -20.21
CA LEU A 136 -16.91 -22.65 -21.25
C LEU A 136 -16.61 -23.23 -22.65
N PRO A 137 -17.45 -22.95 -23.68
CA PRO A 137 -17.19 -23.39 -25.04
C PRO A 137 -15.81 -22.93 -25.52
N LYS A 138 -15.01 -23.85 -26.09
CA LYS A 138 -13.64 -23.57 -26.61
C LYS A 138 -13.59 -22.46 -27.67
N ASN A 139 -14.74 -22.15 -28.25
CA ASN A 139 -15.01 -21.14 -29.28
C ASN A 139 -15.48 -19.79 -28.70
N THR A 140 -15.38 -19.58 -27.38
CA THR A 140 -15.62 -18.27 -26.76
C THR A 140 -14.53 -17.28 -27.23
N PRO A 141 -14.85 -16.07 -27.72
CA PRO A 141 -13.87 -15.11 -28.27
C PRO A 141 -12.68 -14.78 -27.34
N TRP A 142 -12.88 -14.86 -26.02
CA TRP A 142 -11.86 -14.63 -24.99
C TRP A 142 -10.86 -15.78 -24.82
N CYS A 143 -11.21 -16.98 -25.29
CA CYS A 143 -10.35 -18.16 -25.22
C CYS A 143 -9.25 -18.16 -26.29
N ASN A 144 -9.33 -17.33 -27.33
CA ASN A 144 -8.36 -17.34 -28.43
C ASN A 144 -7.50 -16.08 -28.54
N ARG A 145 -7.67 -15.10 -27.63
CA ARG A 145 -6.79 -13.92 -27.58
C ARG A 145 -5.51 -14.27 -26.83
N LEU A 146 -4.41 -14.33 -27.58
CA LEU A 146 -3.06 -14.33 -27.03
C LEU A 146 -2.77 -12.91 -26.55
N PHE A 147 -2.85 -12.72 -25.23
CA PHE A 147 -2.29 -11.54 -24.61
C PHE A 147 -0.76 -11.73 -24.57
N ASN A 148 -0.02 -10.86 -25.27
CA ASN A 148 1.42 -11.04 -25.53
C ASN A 148 2.34 -10.18 -24.64
N GLY A 149 1.79 -9.51 -23.63
CA GLY A 149 2.60 -8.78 -22.63
C GLY A 149 2.36 -7.28 -22.58
N SER A 150 1.56 -6.71 -23.48
CA SER A 150 1.13 -5.31 -23.43
C SER A 150 -0.29 -5.11 -23.98
N TYR A 151 -0.80 -3.88 -23.91
CA TYR A 151 -2.10 -3.50 -24.46
C TYR A 151 -2.07 -3.11 -25.93
N ASP A 152 -0.91 -3.10 -26.57
CA ASP A 152 -0.73 -2.68 -27.96
C ASP A 152 0.34 -3.53 -28.65
N GLU A 153 -0.07 -4.65 -29.23
CA GLU A 153 0.85 -5.63 -29.85
C GLU A 153 0.81 -5.58 -31.38
N VAL A 154 0.18 -4.56 -31.97
CA VAL A 154 0.18 -4.36 -33.43
C VAL A 154 1.50 -3.70 -33.82
N ASP A 155 2.31 -4.43 -34.57
CA ASP A 155 3.62 -3.96 -35.01
C ASP A 155 3.50 -2.64 -35.81
N GLY A 156 4.30 -1.65 -35.40
CA GLY A 156 4.31 -0.33 -36.05
C GLY A 156 3.06 0.54 -35.81
N ASP A 157 2.28 0.31 -34.75
CA ASP A 157 1.16 1.19 -34.37
C ASP A 157 1.66 2.53 -33.77
N LEU A 158 2.28 3.35 -34.61
CA LEU A 158 2.82 4.67 -34.26
C LEU A 158 1.74 5.69 -33.85
N CYS A 159 0.47 5.28 -33.87
CA CYS A 159 -0.67 6.10 -33.48
C CYS A 159 -1.36 5.58 -32.21
N LEU A 160 -0.96 4.40 -31.73
CA LEU A 160 -1.60 3.67 -30.63
C LEU A 160 -3.13 3.55 -30.87
N ASN A 161 -3.54 3.30 -32.11
CA ASN A 161 -4.94 3.12 -32.51
C ASN A 161 -5.50 1.76 -32.06
N ASP A 162 -4.63 0.77 -31.95
CA ASP A 162 -4.94 -0.60 -31.56
C ASP A 162 -4.70 -0.87 -30.06
N LEU A 163 -4.26 0.15 -29.31
CA LEU A 163 -4.18 0.10 -27.86
C LEU A 163 -5.55 -0.20 -27.24
N ASP A 164 -5.69 -1.40 -26.68
CA ASP A 164 -6.93 -1.86 -26.07
C ASP A 164 -6.68 -2.54 -24.73
N VAL A 165 -7.00 -1.86 -23.63
CA VAL A 165 -6.95 -2.47 -22.29
C VAL A 165 -7.94 -3.63 -22.12
N ASN A 166 -8.96 -3.78 -22.98
CA ASN A 166 -9.87 -4.93 -22.99
C ASN A 166 -9.24 -6.18 -23.63
N SER A 167 -8.02 -6.09 -24.15
CA SER A 167 -7.20 -7.25 -24.46
C SER A 167 -6.85 -8.03 -23.19
N ALA A 168 -6.82 -7.36 -22.02
CA ALA A 168 -6.75 -8.00 -20.72
C ALA A 168 -8.00 -8.87 -20.47
N ARG A 169 -7.87 -9.88 -19.60
CA ARG A 169 -8.99 -10.77 -19.27
C ARG A 169 -10.12 -9.99 -18.58
N PRO A 170 -11.40 -10.19 -18.97
CA PRO A 170 -12.52 -9.42 -18.39
C PRO A 170 -12.59 -9.44 -16.86
N TYR A 171 -12.25 -10.59 -16.25
CA TYR A 171 -12.28 -10.77 -14.81
C TYR A 171 -11.36 -9.80 -14.04
N ILE A 172 -10.31 -9.24 -14.67
CA ILE A 172 -9.40 -8.29 -14.01
C ILE A 172 -10.19 -7.04 -13.58
N PHE A 173 -10.93 -6.45 -14.51
CA PHE A 173 -11.72 -5.25 -14.23
C PHE A 173 -12.98 -5.55 -13.43
N GLU A 174 -13.58 -6.73 -13.58
CA GLU A 174 -14.75 -7.14 -12.79
C GLU A 174 -14.39 -7.30 -11.31
N ILE A 175 -13.35 -8.07 -11.00
CA ILE A 175 -12.92 -8.29 -9.62
C ILE A 175 -12.34 -7.02 -9.01
N LEU A 176 -11.65 -6.19 -9.78
CA LEU A 176 -11.19 -4.89 -9.28
C LEU A 176 -12.35 -3.97 -8.87
N LYS A 177 -13.45 -3.97 -9.64
CA LYS A 177 -14.66 -3.24 -9.27
C LYS A 177 -15.31 -3.81 -8.01
N ASP A 178 -15.30 -5.14 -7.85
CA ASP A 178 -15.75 -5.76 -6.61
C ASP A 178 -14.91 -5.26 -5.43
N ILE A 179 -13.58 -5.25 -5.55
CA ILE A 179 -12.67 -4.73 -4.50
C ILE A 179 -12.98 -3.25 -4.18
N GLN A 180 -13.16 -2.41 -5.20
CA GLN A 180 -13.53 -0.99 -5.01
C GLN A 180 -14.87 -0.80 -4.29
N SER A 181 -15.83 -1.69 -4.54
CA SER A 181 -17.16 -1.61 -3.92
C SER A 181 -17.12 -1.87 -2.41
N ILE A 182 -16.11 -2.61 -1.95
CA ILE A 182 -15.88 -2.90 -0.54
C ILE A 182 -14.99 -1.80 0.07
N ASN A 183 -13.94 -1.38 -0.65
CA ASN A 183 -12.99 -0.36 -0.20
C ASN A 183 -12.96 0.89 -1.08
N ASN A 184 -13.68 1.93 -0.66
CA ASN A 184 -13.64 3.22 -1.34
C ASN A 184 -12.36 4.05 -1.07
N MET A 185 -11.46 3.59 -0.19
CA MET A 185 -10.14 4.18 0.07
C MET A 185 -9.01 3.52 -0.75
N LEU A 186 -9.36 2.62 -1.67
CA LEU A 186 -8.43 1.98 -2.59
C LEU A 186 -7.61 3.01 -3.38
N ARG A 187 -6.28 2.82 -3.40
CA ARG A 187 -5.35 3.62 -4.20
C ARG A 187 -4.66 2.73 -5.22
N VAL A 188 -5.00 2.82 -6.49
CA VAL A 188 -4.40 1.97 -7.55
C VAL A 188 -3.07 2.54 -8.06
N HIS A 189 -2.06 1.68 -8.30
CA HIS A 189 -0.74 2.06 -8.82
C HIS A 189 -0.37 1.26 -10.07
N LEU A 190 -0.49 1.89 -11.23
CA LEU A 190 -0.16 1.24 -12.50
C LEU A 190 1.37 1.20 -12.72
N LEU A 191 1.92 0.04 -13.08
CA LEU A 191 3.35 -0.06 -13.42
C LEU A 191 3.57 -1.20 -14.42
N PRO A 192 4.14 -0.93 -15.60
CA PRO A 192 4.39 -1.94 -16.62
C PRO A 192 5.65 -2.77 -16.35
N TRP A 193 5.63 -4.05 -16.73
CA TRP A 193 6.81 -4.92 -16.72
C TRP A 193 7.60 -4.85 -18.02
N SER A 194 6.95 -4.44 -19.11
CA SER A 194 7.58 -4.26 -20.41
C SER A 194 6.75 -3.28 -21.26
N PRO A 195 7.40 -2.47 -22.11
CA PRO A 195 6.76 -1.85 -23.27
C PRO A 195 6.22 -2.91 -24.24
N PRO A 196 5.35 -2.49 -25.20
CA PRO A 196 5.06 -3.25 -26.40
C PRO A 196 6.30 -3.84 -27.07
N ALA A 197 6.19 -5.08 -27.54
CA ALA A 197 7.31 -5.81 -28.13
C ALA A 197 7.97 -5.08 -29.32
N TRP A 198 7.17 -4.40 -30.14
CA TRP A 198 7.64 -3.64 -31.31
C TRP A 198 8.41 -2.37 -30.96
N MET A 199 8.31 -1.88 -29.71
CA MET A 199 9.10 -0.74 -29.24
C MET A 199 10.51 -1.15 -28.73
N LYS A 200 10.82 -2.44 -28.72
CA LYS A 200 12.02 -2.99 -28.07
C LYS A 200 13.00 -3.57 -29.07
N ASP A 201 14.29 -3.52 -28.75
CA ASP A 201 15.36 -4.14 -29.55
C ASP A 201 15.27 -5.67 -29.63
N SER A 202 14.69 -6.31 -28.61
CA SER A 202 14.46 -7.75 -28.58
C SER A 202 13.29 -8.18 -29.49
N GLY A 203 12.41 -7.26 -29.88
CA GLY A 203 11.17 -7.57 -30.59
C GLY A 203 10.20 -8.45 -29.79
N THR A 204 10.39 -8.57 -28.47
CA THR A 204 9.53 -9.37 -27.58
C THR A 204 9.27 -8.66 -26.25
N ALA A 205 8.24 -9.07 -25.53
CA ALA A 205 7.99 -8.60 -24.16
C ALA A 205 9.07 -9.05 -23.16
N PHE A 206 9.94 -10.00 -23.51
CA PHE A 206 10.93 -10.63 -22.62
C PHE A 206 12.33 -10.08 -22.90
N GLY A 207 12.96 -9.46 -21.91
CA GLY A 207 14.31 -8.89 -22.01
C GLY A 207 14.45 -7.75 -23.03
N GLY A 208 15.68 -7.29 -23.25
CA GLY A 208 15.99 -6.17 -24.13
C GLY A 208 15.76 -4.80 -23.49
N ALA A 209 15.87 -3.78 -24.32
CA ALA A 209 15.75 -2.37 -23.96
C ALA A 209 14.70 -1.66 -24.84
N LEU A 210 14.10 -0.59 -24.30
CA LEU A 210 13.27 0.32 -25.06
C LEU A 210 14.14 1.07 -26.08
N GLN A 211 13.76 1.07 -27.35
CA GLN A 211 14.51 1.83 -28.37
C GLN A 211 14.26 3.34 -28.21
N GLU A 212 15.31 4.14 -28.32
CA GLU A 212 15.25 5.59 -28.09
C GLU A 212 14.27 6.32 -29.01
N GLU A 213 14.05 5.80 -30.23
CA GLU A 213 13.08 6.35 -31.18
C GLU A 213 11.63 6.26 -30.69
N TYR A 214 11.34 5.35 -29.76
CA TYR A 214 9.99 5.14 -29.22
C TYR A 214 9.76 5.76 -27.83
N LEU A 215 10.72 6.50 -27.25
CA LEU A 215 10.50 7.11 -25.91
C LEU A 215 9.25 8.02 -25.84
N PRO A 216 8.98 8.91 -26.82
CA PRO A 216 7.75 9.70 -26.81
C PRO A 216 6.50 8.83 -26.97
N MET A 217 6.57 7.83 -27.85
CA MET A 217 5.48 6.89 -28.09
C MET A 217 5.12 6.11 -26.82
N PHE A 218 6.12 5.66 -26.08
CA PHE A 218 5.92 4.92 -24.84
C PHE A 218 5.33 5.80 -23.74
N ALA A 219 5.72 7.07 -23.64
CA ALA A 219 5.06 8.03 -22.74
C ALA A 219 3.57 8.21 -23.10
N HIS A 220 3.22 8.24 -24.40
CA HIS A 220 1.83 8.25 -24.84
C HIS A 220 1.08 6.94 -24.53
N TYR A 221 1.74 5.78 -24.65
CA TYR A 221 1.19 4.48 -24.27
C TYR A 221 0.82 4.44 -22.78
N LEU A 222 1.69 4.94 -21.91
CA LEU A 222 1.43 5.02 -20.46
C LEU A 222 0.25 5.97 -20.16
N LEU A 223 0.19 7.13 -20.81
CA LEU A 223 -0.94 8.06 -20.67
C LEU A 223 -2.27 7.42 -21.15
N LYS A 224 -2.30 6.81 -22.34
CA LYS A 224 -3.50 6.16 -22.87
C LYS A 224 -3.95 4.99 -21.97
N SER A 225 -3.01 4.26 -21.38
CA SER A 225 -3.30 3.23 -20.38
C SER A 225 -3.96 3.84 -19.13
N LEU A 226 -3.41 4.93 -18.59
CA LEU A 226 -4.00 5.67 -17.47
C LEU A 226 -5.43 6.16 -17.78
N GLU A 227 -5.64 6.78 -18.95
CA GLU A 227 -6.95 7.22 -19.43
C GLU A 227 -7.94 6.05 -19.53
N ALA A 228 -7.49 4.92 -20.06
CA ALA A 228 -8.33 3.74 -20.23
C ALA A 228 -8.76 3.12 -18.89
N PHE A 229 -7.88 3.08 -17.89
CA PHE A 229 -8.24 2.63 -16.53
C PHE A 229 -9.25 3.58 -15.87
N GLN A 230 -9.03 4.89 -15.98
CA GLN A 230 -9.98 5.90 -15.50
C GLN A 230 -11.35 5.77 -16.16
N SER A 231 -11.40 5.53 -17.48
CA SER A 231 -12.65 5.32 -18.23
C SER A 231 -13.46 4.12 -17.72
N LYS A 232 -12.81 3.16 -17.06
CA LYS A 232 -13.44 1.98 -16.45
C LYS A 232 -13.93 2.21 -15.02
N GLY A 233 -13.78 3.43 -14.48
CA GLY A 233 -14.13 3.77 -13.09
C GLY A 233 -13.02 3.45 -12.09
N ILE A 234 -11.81 3.14 -12.57
CA ILE A 234 -10.67 2.85 -11.70
C ILE A 234 -9.92 4.15 -11.41
N LYS A 235 -10.02 4.62 -10.17
CA LYS A 235 -9.28 5.81 -9.73
C LYS A 235 -7.81 5.45 -9.53
N VAL A 236 -6.96 5.89 -10.46
CA VAL A 236 -5.51 5.67 -10.39
C VAL A 236 -4.87 6.72 -9.49
N TYR A 237 -4.18 6.25 -8.44
CA TYR A 237 -3.42 7.09 -7.50
C TYR A 237 -2.03 7.39 -8.03
N ALA A 238 -1.34 6.38 -8.56
CA ALA A 238 0.03 6.48 -9.04
C ALA A 238 0.25 5.72 -10.35
N ILE A 239 1.27 6.11 -11.10
CA ILE A 239 1.82 5.38 -12.23
C ILE A 239 3.36 5.43 -12.18
N SER A 240 4.02 4.35 -12.58
CA SER A 240 5.47 4.26 -12.75
C SER A 240 5.84 3.89 -14.19
N VAL A 241 7.09 4.15 -14.59
CA VAL A 241 7.55 3.97 -15.98
C VAL A 241 7.88 2.51 -16.32
N GLN A 242 8.55 1.79 -15.42
CA GLN A 242 9.06 0.44 -15.67
C GLN A 242 9.29 -0.29 -14.35
N ASN A 243 8.84 -1.54 -14.26
CA ASN A 243 9.11 -2.43 -13.14
C ASN A 243 10.54 -2.93 -13.19
N GLU A 244 11.26 -2.87 -12.07
CA GLU A 244 12.62 -3.38 -11.93
C GLU A 244 13.51 -3.05 -13.13
N PRO A 245 13.74 -1.75 -13.45
CA PRO A 245 14.46 -1.30 -14.66
C PRO A 245 15.89 -1.82 -14.80
N MET A 246 16.45 -2.43 -13.75
CA MET A 246 17.78 -3.05 -13.74
C MET A 246 17.74 -4.58 -13.84
N TYR A 247 16.55 -5.19 -13.94
CA TYR A 247 16.36 -6.62 -14.05
C TYR A 247 16.05 -7.02 -15.50
N GLU A 248 16.70 -8.08 -15.97
CA GLU A 248 16.52 -8.60 -17.33
C GLU A 248 16.48 -10.13 -17.33
N THR A 249 15.49 -10.69 -18.02
CA THR A 249 15.42 -12.12 -18.32
C THR A 249 14.61 -12.39 -19.58
N THR A 250 14.89 -13.51 -20.25
CA THR A 250 14.12 -13.96 -21.41
C THR A 250 12.91 -14.85 -21.03
N THR A 251 12.69 -15.11 -19.74
CA THR A 251 11.61 -15.98 -19.24
C THR A 251 10.40 -15.23 -18.67
N ASP A 252 10.60 -13.98 -18.26
CA ASP A 252 9.59 -13.09 -17.69
C ASP A 252 9.60 -11.72 -18.44
N PRO A 253 8.44 -11.04 -18.55
CA PRO A 253 8.40 -9.70 -19.13
C PRO A 253 9.32 -8.76 -18.35
N THR A 254 10.31 -8.19 -19.03
CA THR A 254 11.32 -7.32 -18.46
C THR A 254 11.82 -6.35 -19.52
N THR A 255 12.32 -5.19 -19.11
CA THR A 255 13.01 -4.24 -19.99
C THR A 255 14.00 -3.41 -19.19
N THR A 256 15.22 -3.30 -19.70
CA THR A 256 16.29 -2.55 -19.04
C THR A 256 16.24 -1.07 -19.39
N TYR A 257 16.44 -0.22 -18.37
CA TYR A 257 16.49 1.23 -18.50
C TYR A 257 17.72 1.76 -17.78
N THR A 258 18.30 2.84 -18.31
CA THR A 258 19.18 3.71 -17.52
C THR A 258 18.34 4.81 -16.85
N PRO A 259 18.87 5.46 -15.79
CA PRO A 259 18.19 6.61 -15.18
C PRO A 259 17.86 7.72 -16.19
N GLU A 260 18.70 7.91 -17.22
CA GLU A 260 18.49 8.89 -18.28
C GLU A 260 17.30 8.53 -19.16
N ILE A 261 17.17 7.27 -19.57
CA ILE A 261 16.04 6.81 -20.39
C ILE A 261 14.73 6.87 -19.60
N GLU A 262 14.72 6.37 -18.36
CA GLU A 262 13.54 6.45 -17.50
C GLU A 262 13.15 7.91 -17.24
N GLY A 263 14.13 8.77 -16.98
CA GLY A 263 13.92 10.20 -16.76
C GLY A 263 13.34 10.94 -17.98
N GLN A 264 13.77 10.57 -19.20
CA GLN A 264 13.22 11.13 -20.44
C GLN A 264 11.75 10.74 -20.64
N VAL A 265 11.42 9.44 -20.49
CA VAL A 265 10.03 8.96 -20.58
C VAL A 265 9.17 9.62 -19.51
N ALA A 266 9.64 9.68 -18.27
CA ALA A 266 8.93 10.30 -17.16
C ALA A 266 8.66 11.80 -17.38
N THR A 267 9.64 12.53 -17.91
CA THR A 267 9.48 13.96 -18.22
C THR A 267 8.44 14.19 -19.31
N LEU A 268 8.40 13.34 -20.34
CA LEU A 268 7.38 13.40 -21.38
C LEU A 268 6.00 13.03 -20.81
N LEU A 269 5.92 11.93 -20.06
CA LEU A 269 4.69 11.46 -19.43
C LEU A 269 4.11 12.51 -18.48
N LYS A 270 4.91 13.15 -17.60
CA LYS A 270 4.41 14.17 -16.68
C LYS A 270 3.80 15.36 -17.41
N LYS A 271 4.43 15.82 -18.51
CA LYS A 271 3.87 16.88 -19.36
C LYS A 271 2.52 16.46 -19.95
N LEU A 272 2.45 15.25 -20.50
CA LEU A 272 1.23 14.68 -21.08
C LEU A 272 0.10 14.56 -20.04
N MET A 273 0.41 14.05 -18.84
CA MET A 273 -0.53 13.95 -17.73
C MET A 273 -1.11 15.30 -17.35
N ILE A 274 -0.27 16.33 -17.19
CA ILE A 274 -0.73 17.69 -16.85
C ILE A 274 -1.66 18.23 -17.95
N MET A 275 -1.30 18.10 -19.22
CA MET A 275 -2.12 18.56 -20.34
C MET A 275 -3.48 17.85 -20.43
N LYS A 276 -3.57 16.60 -19.96
CA LYS A 276 -4.80 15.80 -19.94
C LYS A 276 -5.58 15.87 -18.62
N GLY A 277 -5.14 16.69 -17.66
CA GLY A 277 -5.82 16.86 -16.38
C GLY A 277 -5.53 15.77 -15.34
N PHE A 278 -4.48 14.95 -15.55
CA PHE A 278 -3.99 13.95 -14.59
C PHE A 278 -2.82 14.47 -13.74
N GLY A 279 -2.71 15.79 -13.55
CA GLY A 279 -1.61 16.39 -12.77
C GLY A 279 -1.52 15.90 -11.32
N ASP A 280 -2.66 15.50 -10.74
CA ASP A 280 -2.77 14.97 -9.37
C ASP A 280 -2.42 13.47 -9.26
N THR A 281 -2.37 12.73 -10.38
CA THR A 281 -1.89 11.35 -10.38
C THR A 281 -0.38 11.36 -10.17
N LYS A 282 0.10 10.58 -9.20
CA LYS A 282 1.50 10.52 -8.81
C LYS A 282 2.32 9.82 -9.88
N LEU A 283 3.49 10.37 -10.19
CA LEU A 283 4.49 9.70 -11.02
C LEU A 283 5.64 9.23 -10.13
N ILE A 284 5.77 7.92 -9.99
CA ILE A 284 6.77 7.27 -9.14
C ILE A 284 7.87 6.70 -10.02
N GLY A 285 9.11 6.74 -9.55
CA GLY A 285 10.28 6.24 -10.28
C GLY A 285 11.00 5.11 -9.56
N PHE A 286 12.01 4.57 -10.23
CA PHE A 286 12.97 3.57 -9.73
C PHE A 286 12.44 2.14 -9.58
N GLU A 287 11.33 1.89 -8.87
CA GLU A 287 10.65 0.56 -8.72
C GLU A 287 11.61 -0.65 -8.66
N GLN A 288 12.58 -0.61 -7.73
CA GLN A 288 13.64 -1.62 -7.67
C GLN A 288 14.23 -1.72 -6.24
N ASN A 289 15.17 -2.65 -6.04
CA ASN A 289 15.68 -3.03 -4.72
C ASN A 289 16.44 -1.92 -3.92
N TRP A 290 16.41 -2.05 -2.59
CA TRP A 290 17.05 -1.12 -1.65
C TRP A 290 18.55 -0.92 -1.84
N ASP A 291 19.27 -1.92 -2.35
CA ASP A 291 20.71 -1.85 -2.57
C ASP A 291 21.11 -0.77 -3.60
N GLN A 292 20.16 -0.30 -4.42
CA GLN A 292 20.37 0.77 -5.39
C GLN A 292 19.82 2.14 -4.94
N ALA A 293 19.42 2.27 -3.67
CA ALA A 293 18.89 3.54 -3.11
C ALA A 293 19.84 4.73 -3.25
N SER A 294 21.14 4.52 -3.06
CA SER A 294 22.17 5.56 -3.26
C SER A 294 22.73 5.61 -4.69
N GLY A 295 22.39 4.62 -5.52
CA GLY A 295 22.84 4.49 -6.90
C GLY A 295 21.79 5.04 -7.86
N TYR A 296 21.12 4.14 -8.56
CA TYR A 296 20.12 4.46 -9.58
C TYR A 296 19.09 5.48 -9.10
N ALA A 297 18.48 5.27 -7.93
CA ALA A 297 17.42 6.14 -7.43
C ALA A 297 17.88 7.61 -7.28
N THR A 298 19.08 7.85 -6.75
CA THR A 298 19.60 9.22 -6.64
C THR A 298 19.98 9.82 -8.00
N GLN A 299 20.50 9.00 -8.91
CA GLN A 299 20.83 9.46 -10.26
C GLN A 299 19.56 9.86 -11.02
N LEU A 300 18.50 9.06 -10.93
CA LEU A 300 17.20 9.35 -11.54
C LEU A 300 16.65 10.71 -11.05
N MET A 301 16.69 10.96 -9.74
CA MET A 301 16.25 12.24 -9.18
C MET A 301 17.13 13.42 -9.61
N LYS A 302 18.44 13.21 -9.84
CA LYS A 302 19.33 14.27 -10.36
C LYS A 302 19.00 14.64 -11.81
N VAL A 303 18.71 13.65 -12.66
CA VAL A 303 18.47 13.89 -14.10
C VAL A 303 17.03 14.31 -14.40
N ALA A 304 16.06 13.82 -13.62
CA ALA A 304 14.64 13.99 -13.92
C ALA A 304 13.75 14.18 -12.68
N GLY A 305 14.30 14.61 -11.54
CA GLY A 305 13.56 14.78 -10.29
C GLY A 305 12.35 15.72 -10.37
N GLY A 306 12.29 16.63 -11.36
CA GLY A 306 11.11 17.48 -11.59
C GLY A 306 9.88 16.74 -12.13
N ALA A 307 10.05 15.54 -12.70
CA ALA A 307 8.95 14.72 -13.21
C ALA A 307 8.30 13.88 -12.12
N PHE A 308 9.10 13.39 -11.16
CA PHE A 308 8.66 12.40 -10.16
C PHE A 308 8.18 13.04 -8.86
N ASP A 309 7.11 12.49 -8.30
CA ASP A 309 6.63 12.77 -6.95
C ASP A 309 7.46 12.04 -5.88
N GLY A 310 8.05 10.89 -6.22
CA GLY A 310 8.83 10.06 -5.32
C GLY A 310 9.50 8.87 -5.99
N VAL A 311 10.03 7.95 -5.19
CA VAL A 311 10.61 6.67 -5.62
C VAL A 311 9.95 5.50 -4.91
N ALA A 312 10.00 4.34 -5.56
CA ALA A 312 9.55 3.07 -5.03
C ALA A 312 10.71 2.09 -4.85
N PHE A 313 10.69 1.34 -3.75
CA PHE A 313 11.66 0.31 -3.41
C PHE A 313 11.01 -1.07 -3.35
N HIS A 314 11.80 -2.10 -3.68
CA HIS A 314 11.50 -3.52 -3.50
C HIS A 314 12.44 -4.12 -2.43
N CYS A 315 12.08 -5.29 -1.88
CA CYS A 315 12.87 -5.92 -0.81
C CYS A 315 13.65 -7.19 -1.19
N ALA A 316 13.83 -7.47 -2.49
CA ALA A 316 14.53 -8.69 -2.90
C ALA A 316 16.05 -8.60 -2.66
N ALA A 317 16.63 -7.39 -2.62
CA ALA A 317 18.04 -7.15 -2.32
C ALA A 317 18.26 -5.88 -1.48
N GLY A 318 19.35 -5.87 -0.70
CA GLY A 318 19.71 -4.77 0.18
C GLY A 318 19.02 -4.83 1.55
N SER A 319 19.03 -3.70 2.27
CA SER A 319 18.38 -3.55 3.56
C SER A 319 17.57 -2.26 3.63
N VAL A 320 16.48 -2.29 4.40
CA VAL A 320 15.51 -1.18 4.48
C VAL A 320 16.15 0.16 4.86
N GLY A 321 17.18 0.15 5.69
CA GLY A 321 17.88 1.38 6.11
C GLY A 321 18.62 2.10 4.98
N GLN A 322 18.89 1.45 3.84
CA GLN A 322 19.57 2.10 2.72
C GLN A 322 18.74 3.23 2.10
N GLN A 323 17.41 3.20 2.22
CA GLN A 323 16.56 4.28 1.73
C GLN A 323 16.70 5.58 2.54
N ASP A 324 17.30 5.55 3.74
CA ASP A 324 17.60 6.78 4.51
C ASP A 324 18.59 7.69 3.79
N ALA A 325 19.56 7.09 3.08
CA ALA A 325 20.52 7.87 2.30
C ALA A 325 19.84 8.60 1.13
N PHE A 326 18.85 7.95 0.50
CA PHE A 326 18.00 8.59 -0.50
C PHE A 326 17.17 9.72 0.13
N HIS A 327 16.50 9.46 1.24
CA HIS A 327 15.69 10.47 1.94
C HIS A 327 16.53 11.69 2.37
N ALA A 328 17.76 11.47 2.85
CA ALA A 328 18.66 12.55 3.22
C ALA A 328 19.08 13.41 2.03
N ALA A 329 19.20 12.82 0.84
CA ALA A 329 19.54 13.53 -0.39
C ALA A 329 18.33 14.27 -1.00
N PHE A 330 17.11 13.72 -0.87
CA PHE A 330 15.87 14.25 -1.45
C PHE A 330 14.72 14.23 -0.43
N PRO A 331 14.78 15.05 0.64
CA PRO A 331 13.83 14.99 1.74
C PRO A 331 12.39 15.38 1.35
N GLU A 332 12.21 16.08 0.23
CA GLU A 332 10.91 16.43 -0.34
C GLU A 332 10.26 15.33 -1.16
N LYS A 333 11.00 14.26 -1.49
CA LYS A 333 10.51 13.15 -2.30
C LYS A 333 9.82 12.10 -1.45
N GLU A 334 8.70 11.62 -1.95
CA GLU A 334 7.95 10.53 -1.35
C GLU A 334 8.74 9.21 -1.52
N ILE A 335 8.65 8.32 -0.53
CA ILE A 335 9.24 6.98 -0.59
C ILE A 335 8.11 5.97 -0.46
N TYR A 336 8.12 4.96 -1.31
CA TYR A 336 7.16 3.86 -1.32
C TYR A 336 7.91 2.53 -1.21
N LEU A 337 7.37 1.57 -0.49
CA LEU A 337 7.74 0.17 -0.63
C LEU A 337 6.58 -0.53 -1.33
N THR A 338 6.83 -1.04 -2.53
CA THR A 338 5.77 -1.38 -3.47
C THR A 338 5.78 -2.84 -3.91
N GLU A 339 6.90 -3.55 -3.69
CA GLU A 339 6.95 -4.99 -3.92
C GLU A 339 7.81 -5.74 -2.89
N CYS A 340 7.21 -6.81 -2.36
CA CYS A 340 7.86 -7.86 -1.60
C CYS A 340 7.12 -9.18 -1.81
N SER A 341 7.79 -10.23 -2.27
CA SER A 341 7.13 -11.53 -2.45
C SER A 341 7.09 -12.33 -1.15
N GLY A 342 6.04 -13.11 -0.90
CA GLY A 342 6.08 -14.21 0.08
C GLY A 342 6.82 -15.41 -0.50
N THR A 343 7.42 -16.27 0.33
CA THR A 343 8.16 -17.47 -0.14
C THR A 343 7.51 -18.75 0.35
N LEU A 344 7.28 -19.72 -0.53
CA LEU A 344 6.74 -21.02 -0.10
C LEU A 344 7.74 -21.79 0.79
N GLY A 345 7.20 -22.52 1.77
CA GLY A 345 7.99 -23.40 2.63
C GLY A 345 8.71 -22.71 3.80
N THR A 346 8.63 -21.39 3.93
CA THR A 346 9.19 -20.65 5.08
C THR A 346 8.33 -20.79 6.35
N ASP A 347 8.97 -20.59 7.51
CA ASP A 347 8.31 -20.69 8.81
C ASP A 347 7.45 -19.46 9.14
N TRP A 348 6.31 -19.71 9.79
CA TRP A 348 5.36 -18.69 10.22
C TRP A 348 5.96 -17.66 11.16
N TRP A 349 6.68 -18.11 12.19
CA TRP A 349 7.18 -17.20 13.19
C TRP A 349 8.46 -16.53 12.72
N GLY A 350 9.34 -17.28 12.03
CA GLY A 350 10.51 -16.75 11.34
C GLY A 350 10.14 -15.56 10.45
N ASP A 351 9.12 -15.73 9.59
CA ASP A 351 8.69 -14.69 8.67
C ASP A 351 8.06 -13.45 9.36
N THR A 352 7.46 -13.66 10.53
CA THR A 352 6.76 -12.59 11.26
C THR A 352 7.73 -11.68 12.02
N LYS A 353 8.88 -12.18 12.48
CA LYS A 353 9.74 -11.54 13.49
C LYS A 353 10.94 -10.75 12.94
N VAL A 354 11.90 -10.43 13.83
CA VAL A 354 13.19 -9.74 13.61
C VAL A 354 14.30 -10.75 13.31
N TRP A 355 15.30 -10.36 12.50
CA TRP A 355 16.55 -11.12 12.39
C TRP A 355 17.55 -10.67 13.44
N LEU A 356 18.11 -11.64 14.16
CA LEU A 356 19.39 -11.45 14.79
C LEU A 356 20.47 -11.95 13.86
N ASP A 357 21.43 -11.06 13.59
CA ASP A 357 22.68 -11.27 12.88
C ASP A 357 23.65 -12.22 13.65
N LEU A 358 23.18 -13.40 14.04
CA LEU A 358 23.88 -14.30 14.98
C LEU A 358 24.11 -15.72 14.48
N PHE A 359 24.08 -15.98 13.17
CA PHE A 359 24.56 -17.26 12.63
C PHE A 359 25.54 -17.08 11.47
N GLN A 360 26.72 -16.57 11.80
CA GLN A 360 27.93 -16.67 10.98
C GLN A 360 28.72 -17.98 11.22
N CYS A 361 28.14 -18.99 11.89
CA CYS A 361 28.87 -20.18 12.34
C CYS A 361 28.36 -21.54 11.83
N VAL A 362 27.40 -21.59 10.91
CA VAL A 362 27.06 -22.84 10.21
C VAL A 362 26.90 -22.50 8.73
N ASN A 363 27.46 -23.33 7.85
CA ASN A 363 27.28 -23.27 6.39
C ASN A 363 25.79 -23.42 6.01
N VAL A 364 25.00 -22.39 6.28
CA VAL A 364 23.65 -22.25 5.76
C VAL A 364 23.65 -20.95 4.97
N THR A 365 23.71 -21.09 3.66
CA THR A 365 23.36 -20.01 2.73
C THR A 365 21.86 -19.76 2.88
N LEU A 366 21.46 -18.93 3.84
CA LEU A 366 20.05 -18.54 4.00
C LEU A 366 19.75 -17.38 3.06
N THR A 367 19.24 -17.74 1.89
CA THR A 367 18.52 -16.84 0.99
C THR A 367 17.15 -16.52 1.60
N GLN A 368 16.83 -15.23 1.79
CA GLN A 368 15.47 -14.70 1.97
C GLN A 368 14.56 -15.40 3.01
N GLU A 369 14.87 -15.27 4.30
CA GLU A 369 13.81 -15.32 5.33
C GLU A 369 13.28 -13.88 5.46
N GLN A 370 11.96 -13.69 5.39
CA GLN A 370 11.35 -12.36 5.25
C GLN A 370 10.95 -11.81 6.60
N TRP A 371 11.17 -10.53 6.84
CA TRP A 371 11.04 -9.93 8.17
C TRP A 371 9.86 -8.98 8.19
N TYR A 372 8.63 -9.50 8.12
CA TYR A 372 7.48 -8.68 7.77
C TYR A 372 7.29 -7.50 8.71
N MET A 373 7.33 -7.70 10.02
CA MET A 373 7.17 -6.57 10.92
C MET A 373 8.43 -5.69 10.95
N ASP A 374 9.62 -6.28 11.00
CA ASP A 374 10.85 -5.53 11.26
C ASP A 374 11.33 -4.67 10.08
N ASN A 375 11.25 -5.20 8.86
CA ASN A 375 11.72 -4.54 7.64
C ASN A 375 10.57 -3.99 6.80
N ILE A 376 9.42 -4.67 6.73
CA ILE A 376 8.34 -4.30 5.81
C ILE A 376 7.36 -3.34 6.47
N PHE A 377 6.57 -3.77 7.46
CA PHE A 377 5.43 -3.01 7.96
C PHE A 377 5.73 -1.98 9.05
N ILE A 378 6.74 -2.20 9.90
CA ILE A 378 7.29 -1.15 10.80
C ILE A 378 8.55 -0.54 10.18
N GLY A 379 9.47 -1.39 9.69
CA GLY A 379 10.78 -0.96 9.16
C GLY A 379 10.70 0.09 8.08
N SER A 380 10.04 -0.21 6.96
CA SER A 380 9.99 0.73 5.83
C SER A 380 9.40 2.08 6.23
N ILE A 381 8.38 2.06 7.09
CA ILE A 381 7.73 3.27 7.59
C ILE A 381 8.64 4.04 8.54
N GLU A 382 9.44 3.38 9.37
CA GLU A 382 10.47 4.06 10.16
C GLU A 382 11.50 4.78 9.29
N HIS A 383 11.85 4.15 8.16
CA HIS A 383 12.76 4.67 7.15
C HIS A 383 12.06 5.54 6.08
N ASN A 384 11.00 6.25 6.47
CA ASN A 384 10.32 7.28 5.67
C ASN A 384 9.45 6.79 4.51
N ALA A 385 9.23 5.49 4.34
CA ALA A 385 8.23 5.00 3.39
C ALA A 385 6.81 5.40 3.82
N GLN A 386 5.94 5.60 2.84
CA GLN A 386 4.52 5.91 3.03
C GLN A 386 3.61 4.68 2.83
N THR A 387 4.15 3.62 2.22
CA THR A 387 3.48 2.35 1.97
C THR A 387 4.40 1.17 2.25
N ALA A 388 3.83 -0.02 2.43
CA ALA A 388 4.55 -1.28 2.31
C ALA A 388 3.64 -2.33 1.68
N MET A 389 4.06 -2.93 0.58
CA MET A 389 3.22 -3.83 -0.19
C MET A 389 3.87 -5.18 -0.39
N MET A 390 3.04 -6.21 -0.36
CA MET A 390 3.42 -7.54 -0.81
C MET A 390 3.11 -7.70 -2.30
N TRP A 391 3.66 -8.77 -2.88
CA TRP A 391 3.43 -9.13 -4.27
C TRP A 391 2.06 -9.78 -4.42
N ASN A 392 1.96 -11.04 -4.83
CA ASN A 392 0.66 -11.63 -5.14
C ASN A 392 -0.34 -11.56 -3.97
N LEU A 393 -1.49 -10.93 -4.22
CA LEU A 393 -2.61 -10.93 -3.28
C LEU A 393 -3.13 -12.36 -3.07
N VAL A 394 -3.29 -13.13 -4.16
CA VAL A 394 -3.83 -14.48 -4.13
C VAL A 394 -3.03 -15.42 -5.03
N LEU A 395 -2.61 -16.56 -4.48
CA LEU A 395 -2.07 -17.71 -5.23
C LEU A 395 -2.74 -18.99 -4.73
N ASP A 396 -2.53 -20.11 -5.43
CA ASP A 396 -2.84 -21.42 -4.88
C ASP A 396 -1.71 -21.94 -3.97
N ALA A 397 -1.92 -23.09 -3.33
CA ALA A 397 -0.97 -23.68 -2.39
C ALA A 397 0.39 -24.05 -3.02
N SER A 398 0.50 -24.06 -4.34
CA SER A 398 1.74 -24.30 -5.10
C SER A 398 2.33 -23.02 -5.70
N GLY A 399 1.83 -21.84 -5.31
CA GLY A 399 2.29 -20.56 -5.84
C GLY A 399 1.82 -20.27 -7.27
N ASN A 400 0.80 -20.99 -7.73
CA ASN A 400 0.26 -20.91 -9.08
C ASN A 400 -1.04 -20.10 -9.12
N PRO A 401 -1.54 -19.74 -10.32
CA PRO A 401 -0.90 -19.93 -11.62
C PRO A 401 0.31 -19.01 -11.83
N MET A 402 1.32 -19.49 -12.56
CA MET A 402 2.50 -18.71 -12.99
C MET A 402 2.62 -18.70 -14.52
N LEU A 403 3.34 -17.73 -15.06
CA LEU A 403 3.79 -17.76 -16.46
C LEU A 403 4.54 -19.07 -16.77
N PRO A 404 4.24 -19.77 -17.88
CA PRO A 404 5.00 -20.96 -18.25
C PRO A 404 6.48 -20.64 -18.50
N GLY A 405 7.37 -21.29 -17.75
CA GLY A 405 8.82 -21.10 -17.87
C GLY A 405 9.37 -19.90 -17.08
N ALA A 406 8.52 -19.15 -16.40
CA ALA A 406 8.92 -18.06 -15.53
C ALA A 406 9.77 -18.53 -14.36
N THR A 407 10.69 -17.66 -13.96
CA THR A 407 11.67 -17.91 -12.91
C THR A 407 11.67 -16.85 -11.82
N GLY A 408 10.89 -15.77 -11.99
CA GLY A 408 10.85 -14.63 -11.06
C GLY A 408 10.55 -14.97 -9.59
N CYS A 409 9.86 -16.07 -9.31
CA CYS A 409 9.57 -16.53 -7.95
C CYS A 409 10.65 -17.41 -7.31
N GLY A 410 11.81 -17.56 -7.96
CA GLY A 410 12.90 -18.42 -7.49
C GLY A 410 12.52 -19.91 -7.44
N THR A 411 13.43 -20.72 -6.89
CA THR A 411 13.26 -22.19 -6.85
C THR A 411 12.17 -22.65 -5.88
N ASN A 412 11.95 -21.90 -4.80
CA ASN A 412 10.94 -22.26 -3.78
C ASN A 412 9.52 -21.86 -4.21
N GLY A 413 9.38 -20.84 -5.08
CA GLY A 413 8.10 -20.32 -5.51
C GLY A 413 7.54 -19.24 -4.58
N CYS A 414 6.66 -18.40 -5.12
CA CYS A 414 6.03 -17.31 -4.38
C CYS A 414 4.81 -17.82 -3.59
N ARG A 415 4.61 -17.26 -2.40
CA ARG A 415 3.39 -17.39 -1.60
C ARG A 415 2.58 -16.10 -1.71
N GLY A 416 1.27 -16.22 -1.92
CA GLY A 416 0.37 -15.06 -1.92
C GLY A 416 -0.01 -14.65 -0.49
N ILE A 417 -0.59 -13.47 -0.30
CA ILE A 417 -1.19 -13.08 0.99
C ILE A 417 -2.31 -14.07 1.38
N VAL A 418 -3.09 -14.49 0.39
CA VAL A 418 -4.16 -15.49 0.50
C VAL A 418 -3.83 -16.69 -0.37
N THR A 419 -4.12 -17.87 0.15
CA THR A 419 -4.07 -19.15 -0.57
C THR A 419 -5.48 -19.61 -0.91
N ILE A 420 -5.76 -19.89 -2.20
CA ILE A 420 -6.95 -20.65 -2.60
C ILE A 420 -6.61 -22.13 -2.65
N ASN A 421 -7.41 -22.93 -1.96
CA ASN A 421 -7.26 -24.37 -1.87
C ASN A 421 -8.01 -25.07 -3.02
N GLY A 422 -7.51 -26.22 -3.47
CA GLY A 422 -8.11 -26.97 -4.58
C GLY A 422 -9.54 -27.49 -4.32
N ASN A 423 -10.03 -27.41 -3.08
CA ASN A 423 -11.40 -27.77 -2.70
C ASN A 423 -12.38 -26.57 -2.70
N GLY A 424 -11.97 -25.41 -3.24
CA GLY A 424 -12.81 -24.20 -3.27
C GLY A 424 -12.85 -23.42 -1.96
N THR A 425 -12.07 -23.81 -0.95
CA THR A 425 -11.86 -23.01 0.28
C THR A 425 -10.64 -22.10 0.12
N TRP A 426 -10.43 -21.20 1.09
CA TRP A 426 -9.28 -20.31 1.12
C TRP A 426 -8.70 -20.22 2.54
N SER A 427 -7.46 -19.77 2.65
CA SER A 427 -6.78 -19.49 3.92
C SER A 427 -5.82 -18.32 3.75
N VAL A 428 -5.48 -17.64 4.84
CA VAL A 428 -4.58 -16.48 4.82
C VAL A 428 -3.22 -16.84 5.42
N ASN A 429 -2.16 -16.25 4.90
CA ASN A 429 -0.77 -16.59 5.26
C ASN A 429 -0.14 -15.59 6.24
N GLN A 430 1.08 -15.83 6.72
CA GLN A 430 1.74 -14.93 7.69
C GLN A 430 1.85 -13.46 7.24
N GLU A 431 1.92 -13.20 5.94
CA GLU A 431 1.89 -11.89 5.30
C GLU A 431 0.63 -11.11 5.73
N PHE A 432 -0.51 -11.79 5.68
CA PHE A 432 -1.82 -11.23 6.05
C PHE A 432 -1.81 -10.76 7.49
N TYR A 433 -1.40 -11.61 8.43
CA TYR A 433 -1.54 -11.27 9.85
C TYR A 433 -0.59 -10.16 10.27
N SER A 434 0.61 -10.13 9.68
CA SER A 434 1.57 -9.03 9.87
C SER A 434 1.02 -7.72 9.29
N MET A 435 0.49 -7.77 8.07
CA MET A 435 -0.12 -6.63 7.40
C MET A 435 -1.38 -6.13 8.11
N ALA A 436 -2.26 -7.02 8.55
CA ALA A 436 -3.51 -6.68 9.22
C ALA A 436 -3.25 -5.96 10.55
N GLN A 437 -2.29 -6.45 11.35
CA GLN A 437 -1.84 -5.78 12.56
C GLN A 437 -1.33 -4.35 12.26
N ALA A 438 -0.43 -4.22 11.29
CA ALA A 438 0.08 -2.90 10.90
C ALA A 438 -1.03 -1.96 10.42
N SER A 439 -1.94 -2.47 9.59
CA SER A 439 -3.08 -1.75 9.01
C SER A 439 -4.03 -1.24 10.09
N LYS A 440 -4.35 -2.08 11.08
CA LYS A 440 -5.20 -1.70 12.21
C LYS A 440 -4.71 -0.45 12.94
N GLY A 441 -3.39 -0.31 13.03
CA GLY A 441 -2.73 0.87 13.60
C GLY A 441 -2.93 2.16 12.80
N ILE A 442 -3.19 2.09 11.50
CA ILE A 442 -3.17 3.27 10.60
C ILE A 442 -4.49 3.54 9.86
N ILE A 443 -5.48 2.65 9.92
CA ILE A 443 -6.78 2.83 9.24
C ILE A 443 -7.44 4.16 9.64
N PRO A 444 -7.79 5.04 8.68
CA PRO A 444 -8.56 6.25 8.95
C PRO A 444 -9.85 5.93 9.69
N ARG A 445 -10.19 6.77 10.67
CA ARG A 445 -11.39 6.56 11.49
C ARG A 445 -12.64 7.23 10.90
N ASP A 446 -12.46 8.08 9.89
CA ASP A 446 -13.53 8.74 9.15
C ASP A 446 -13.44 8.36 7.68
N ILE A 447 -14.59 8.13 7.03
CA ILE A 447 -14.63 7.91 5.58
C ILE A 447 -14.09 9.17 4.89
N GLY A 448 -13.06 8.99 4.06
CA GLY A 448 -12.36 10.12 3.41
C GLY A 448 -11.55 10.99 4.36
N GLY A 449 -11.35 10.56 5.61
CA GLY A 449 -10.52 11.25 6.59
C GLY A 449 -9.02 11.20 6.23
N PRO A 450 -8.19 11.99 6.94
CA PRO A 450 -6.76 12.03 6.68
C PRO A 450 -6.10 10.68 6.99
N SER A 451 -5.10 10.32 6.18
CA SER A 451 -4.21 9.20 6.48
C SER A 451 -3.52 9.38 7.83
N ALA A 452 -3.22 8.26 8.50
CA ALA A 452 -2.40 8.29 9.70
C ALA A 452 -1.01 8.87 9.38
N ARG A 453 -0.35 9.41 10.40
CA ARG A 453 1.04 9.88 10.30
C ARG A 453 1.90 9.15 11.31
N ARG A 454 3.13 8.82 10.93
CA ARG A 454 4.13 8.31 11.86
C ARG A 454 4.48 9.41 12.87
N ILE A 455 4.61 9.04 14.14
CA ILE A 455 5.02 9.96 15.22
C ILE A 455 6.29 9.48 15.90
N GLY A 456 6.95 10.40 16.61
CA GLY A 456 8.15 10.09 17.37
C GLY A 456 7.88 9.04 18.44
N LEU A 457 8.83 8.11 18.59
CA LEU A 457 8.84 7.16 19.67
C LEU A 457 10.27 6.90 20.13
N ALA A 458 10.42 6.44 21.37
CA ALA A 458 11.66 5.85 21.86
C ALA A 458 11.33 4.60 22.65
N VAL A 459 12.02 3.49 22.36
CA VAL A 459 11.95 2.26 23.15
C VAL A 459 13.21 2.20 24.01
N GLN A 460 13.05 2.17 25.32
CA GLN A 460 14.16 2.22 26.29
C GLN A 460 14.02 1.11 27.33
N GLY A 461 15.07 0.90 28.13
CA GLY A 461 15.09 -0.05 29.25
C GLY A 461 15.71 -1.39 28.90
N THR A 462 15.79 -2.30 29.88
CA THR A 462 16.56 -3.56 29.80
C THR A 462 16.00 -4.56 28.79
N MET A 463 14.71 -4.46 28.45
CA MET A 463 14.03 -5.32 27.47
C MET A 463 13.76 -4.62 26.13
N SER A 464 14.34 -3.43 25.88
CA SER A 464 14.04 -2.67 24.66
C SER A 464 14.41 -3.42 23.38
N ALA A 465 15.49 -4.21 23.42
CA ALA A 465 15.93 -5.01 22.28
C ALA A 465 14.87 -6.06 21.85
N ALA A 466 14.01 -6.51 22.76
CA ALA A 466 12.98 -7.49 22.49
C ALA A 466 11.72 -6.91 21.82
N LEU A 467 11.63 -5.58 21.68
CA LEU A 467 10.45 -4.90 21.16
C LEU A 467 10.79 -4.10 19.90
N ARG A 468 9.98 -4.30 18.86
CA ARG A 468 9.95 -3.47 17.66
C ARG A 468 8.61 -2.73 17.63
N VAL A 469 8.63 -1.41 17.57
CA VAL A 469 7.45 -0.58 17.80
C VAL A 469 7.27 0.46 16.70
N GLY A 470 6.11 0.45 16.05
CA GLY A 470 5.61 1.57 15.25
C GLY A 470 4.61 2.41 16.04
N ALA A 471 4.65 3.72 15.91
CA ALA A 471 3.72 4.65 16.57
C ALA A 471 3.09 5.61 15.56
N TYR A 472 1.77 5.77 15.67
CA TYR A 472 0.99 6.55 14.70
C TYR A 472 -0.04 7.44 15.37
N VAL A 473 -0.39 8.53 14.68
CA VAL A 473 -1.56 9.35 14.97
C VAL A 473 -2.49 9.38 13.75
N THR A 474 -3.77 9.14 13.96
CA THR A 474 -4.83 9.27 12.96
C THR A 474 -5.71 10.45 13.34
N TYR A 475 -5.60 11.54 12.59
CA TYR A 475 -6.46 12.70 12.77
C TYR A 475 -7.89 12.42 12.29
N ARG A 476 -8.83 13.25 12.73
CA ARG A 476 -10.25 13.14 12.44
C ARG A 476 -10.64 14.21 11.41
N THR A 477 -11.68 13.96 10.63
CA THR A 477 -12.22 14.94 9.66
C THR A 477 -12.66 16.22 10.37
N SER A 478 -13.30 16.06 11.54
CA SER A 478 -13.61 17.17 12.43
C SER A 478 -12.45 17.39 13.41
N SER A 479 -11.91 18.60 13.44
CA SER A 479 -10.93 19.01 14.46
C SER A 479 -11.49 19.02 15.88
N LYS A 480 -12.82 18.85 16.04
CA LYS A 480 -13.48 18.69 17.34
C LYS A 480 -13.37 17.28 17.91
N ASP A 481 -13.13 16.28 17.07
CA ASP A 481 -13.01 14.90 17.52
C ASP A 481 -11.56 14.59 17.92
N ALA A 482 -11.40 13.82 19.00
CA ALA A 482 -10.08 13.42 19.46
C ALA A 482 -9.37 12.55 18.40
N PRO A 483 -8.12 12.84 18.04
CA PRO A 483 -7.29 11.93 17.26
C PRO A 483 -7.13 10.56 17.94
N ARG A 484 -6.97 9.52 17.13
CA ARG A 484 -6.58 8.18 17.58
C ARG A 484 -5.06 8.08 17.55
N TYR A 485 -4.47 7.65 18.65
CA TYR A 485 -3.06 7.26 18.73
C TYR A 485 -2.99 5.74 18.78
N SER A 486 -1.99 5.16 18.14
CA SER A 486 -1.84 3.70 18.07
C SER A 486 -0.38 3.29 18.15
N LEU A 487 -0.18 2.08 18.67
CA LEU A 487 1.09 1.38 18.65
C LEU A 487 0.89 0.03 17.96
N VAL A 488 1.84 -0.33 17.10
CA VAL A 488 2.00 -1.68 16.56
C VAL A 488 3.30 -2.22 17.14
N VAL A 489 3.20 -3.25 17.98
CA VAL A 489 4.30 -3.75 18.80
C VAL A 489 4.55 -5.22 18.47
N LEU A 490 5.70 -5.51 17.88
CA LEU A 490 6.23 -6.87 17.82
C LEU A 490 7.08 -7.11 19.08
N ASN A 491 6.65 -8.06 19.91
CA ASN A 491 7.50 -8.68 20.92
C ASN A 491 8.07 -9.99 20.34
N TRP A 492 9.38 -10.02 20.15
CA TRP A 492 10.08 -11.16 19.57
C TRP A 492 10.99 -11.89 20.57
N ASN A 493 10.74 -11.71 21.88
CA ASN A 493 11.50 -12.33 22.97
C ASN A 493 11.29 -13.86 23.05
N ASP A 494 11.84 -14.60 22.08
CA ASP A 494 11.82 -16.06 22.03
C ASP A 494 13.02 -16.73 22.69
N ASN A 495 13.99 -15.92 23.17
CA ASN A 495 15.24 -16.35 23.81
C ASN A 495 16.03 -17.38 22.98
N ALA A 496 15.93 -17.35 21.64
CA ALA A 496 16.49 -18.37 20.75
C ALA A 496 17.97 -18.74 21.04
N SER A 497 18.78 -17.80 21.53
CA SER A 497 20.20 -18.01 21.90
C SER A 497 20.42 -18.89 23.14
N SER A 498 19.43 -19.07 24.01
CA SER A 498 19.51 -19.87 25.24
C SER A 498 18.51 -21.05 25.26
N GLY A 499 17.92 -21.36 24.12
CA GLY A 499 16.84 -22.33 23.97
C GLY A 499 15.49 -21.66 23.75
N TRP A 500 14.58 -22.34 23.05
CA TRP A 500 13.26 -21.83 22.71
C TRP A 500 12.41 -21.56 23.96
N ASN A 501 12.32 -20.30 24.36
CA ASN A 501 11.57 -19.88 25.54
C ASN A 501 10.88 -18.52 25.30
N PRO A 502 9.75 -18.50 24.57
CA PRO A 502 8.95 -17.29 24.35
C PRO A 502 8.42 -16.68 25.64
N GLN A 503 8.83 -15.45 25.94
CA GLN A 503 8.46 -14.74 27.16
C GLN A 503 7.74 -13.41 26.86
N PRO A 504 6.56 -13.17 27.47
CA PRO A 504 5.91 -11.87 27.40
C PRO A 504 6.83 -10.76 27.93
N VAL A 505 6.66 -9.55 27.40
CA VAL A 505 7.41 -8.36 27.84
C VAL A 505 6.43 -7.36 28.42
N THR A 506 6.49 -7.13 29.73
CA THR A 506 5.77 -6.02 30.39
C THR A 506 6.52 -4.72 30.14
N SER A 507 5.82 -3.70 29.64
CA SER A 507 6.38 -2.37 29.41
C SER A 507 5.43 -1.27 29.88
N THR A 508 5.99 -0.11 30.21
CA THR A 508 5.22 1.12 30.38
C THR A 508 5.14 1.88 29.06
N ILE A 509 3.94 2.37 28.74
CA ILE A 509 3.66 3.27 27.62
C ILE A 509 3.53 4.67 28.23
N GLU A 510 4.46 5.57 27.89
CA GLU A 510 4.46 6.95 28.33
C GLU A 510 3.89 7.86 27.23
N PHE A 511 2.82 8.58 27.57
CA PHE A 511 2.14 9.53 26.68
C PHE A 511 1.72 10.76 27.49
N ARG A 512 2.15 11.96 27.07
CA ARG A 512 1.87 13.25 27.74
C ARG A 512 2.15 13.25 29.25
N GLY A 513 3.27 12.64 29.66
CA GLY A 513 3.69 12.57 31.06
C GLY A 513 2.88 11.61 31.94
N LYS A 514 1.91 10.88 31.37
CA LYS A 514 1.18 9.79 32.03
C LYS A 514 1.70 8.44 31.55
N ARG A 515 1.43 7.38 32.33
CA ARG A 515 1.85 6.02 32.01
C ARG A 515 0.71 5.02 32.11
N ALA A 516 0.69 4.08 31.17
CA ALA A 516 -0.09 2.85 31.24
C ALA A 516 0.87 1.65 31.16
N THR A 517 0.57 0.57 31.88
CA THR A 517 1.37 -0.66 31.81
C THR A 517 0.66 -1.68 30.93
N PHE A 518 1.39 -2.33 30.03
CA PHE A 518 0.88 -3.38 29.16
C PHE A 518 1.86 -4.55 29.11
N THR A 519 1.34 -5.79 29.11
CA THR A 519 2.15 -6.99 28.93
C THR A 519 1.94 -7.52 27.51
N PHE A 520 2.98 -7.39 26.69
CA PHE A 520 2.96 -7.84 25.30
C PHE A 520 3.30 -9.34 25.22
N PRO A 521 2.37 -10.22 24.77
CA PRO A 521 2.74 -11.61 24.47
C PRO A 521 3.74 -11.66 23.31
N VAL A 522 4.49 -12.76 23.20
CA VAL A 522 5.36 -12.95 22.03
C VAL A 522 4.51 -13.08 20.78
N GLY A 523 4.75 -12.22 19.79
CA GLY A 523 3.83 -11.96 18.71
C GLY A 523 3.72 -10.47 18.40
N VAL A 524 2.70 -10.13 17.62
CA VAL A 524 2.36 -8.76 17.26
C VAL A 524 1.09 -8.35 18.01
N THR A 525 1.16 -7.20 18.68
CA THR A 525 0.03 -6.56 19.34
C THR A 525 -0.17 -5.17 18.77
N THR A 526 -1.38 -4.88 18.30
CA THR A 526 -1.79 -3.52 17.95
C THR A 526 -2.77 -3.01 18.99
N LEU A 527 -2.57 -1.79 19.46
CA LEU A 527 -3.45 -1.15 20.44
C LEU A 527 -3.63 0.32 20.12
N SER A 528 -4.73 0.92 20.59
CA SER A 528 -4.99 2.34 20.35
C SER A 528 -5.70 3.04 21.51
N TRP A 529 -5.62 4.36 21.54
CA TRP A 529 -6.35 5.20 22.49
C TRP A 529 -6.71 6.53 21.83
N TYR A 530 -7.69 7.22 22.39
CA TYR A 530 -8.08 8.56 21.94
C TYR A 530 -7.55 9.61 22.92
N ALA A 531 -7.05 10.71 22.38
CA ALA A 531 -6.66 11.86 23.19
C ALA A 531 -6.93 13.16 22.43
N ALA A 532 -7.64 14.11 23.06
CA ALA A 532 -7.93 15.42 22.47
C ALA A 532 -6.65 16.18 22.09
N ASN A 533 -6.70 17.05 21.09
CA ASN A 533 -5.55 17.88 20.73
C ASN A 533 -5.18 18.82 21.89
N ILE A 534 -3.89 19.14 22.05
CA ILE A 534 -3.42 20.05 23.10
C ILE A 534 -4.11 21.43 22.97
N THR A 535 -4.38 21.89 21.74
CA THR A 535 -5.16 23.11 21.47
C THR A 535 -6.64 23.02 21.84
N GLN A 536 -7.25 21.82 21.86
CA GLN A 536 -8.62 21.65 22.34
C GLN A 536 -8.73 21.69 23.86
N LEU A 537 -7.66 21.30 24.57
CA LEU A 537 -7.61 21.38 26.03
C LEU A 537 -7.60 22.84 26.48
N ALA A 538 -6.91 23.73 25.74
CA ALA A 538 -6.93 25.17 25.99
C ALA A 538 -8.34 25.78 25.82
N THR A 539 -9.09 25.36 24.79
CA THR A 539 -10.45 25.89 24.56
C THR A 539 -11.50 25.39 25.55
N ARG A 540 -11.23 24.34 26.34
CA ARG A 540 -12.16 23.86 27.38
C ARG A 540 -11.93 24.48 28.75
N GLU A 541 -10.75 25.06 29.00
CA GLU A 541 -10.48 25.84 30.23
C GLU A 541 -10.90 27.31 30.09
N GLU A 542 -11.10 27.83 28.88
CA GLU A 542 -11.48 29.24 28.64
C GLU A 542 -13.00 29.50 28.56
N ASP A 543 -13.87 28.49 28.70
CA ASP A 543 -15.34 28.68 28.69
C ASP A 543 -15.91 29.24 30.03
N PHE A 544 -15.05 29.77 30.90
CA PHE A 544 -15.46 30.69 31.97
C PHE A 544 -14.75 32.03 31.76
N LEU A 545 -15.55 33.05 31.38
CA LEU A 545 -15.20 34.45 31.12
C LEU A 545 -14.54 34.61 29.73
N VAL A 546 -15.19 35.16 28.69
CA VAL A 546 -15.68 36.53 28.54
C VAL A 546 -16.62 36.59 27.30
N GLY A 547 -17.66 37.44 27.37
CA GLY A 547 -18.64 37.66 26.28
C GLY A 547 -18.11 38.39 25.03
N PRO A 548 -18.96 38.56 24.00
CA PRO A 548 -18.53 38.89 22.64
C PRO A 548 -18.28 40.38 22.42
N MET A 549 -17.27 40.72 21.61
CA MET A 549 -17.13 42.02 20.96
C MET A 549 -17.01 41.84 19.45
N GLU A 550 -17.87 42.57 18.74
CA GLU A 550 -18.03 42.63 17.29
C GLU A 550 -16.96 43.49 16.58
N ARG A 551 -16.73 43.12 15.30
CA ARG A 551 -16.45 43.92 14.07
C ARG A 551 -15.21 44.82 13.96
N ASP A 552 -14.45 44.58 12.88
CA ASP A 552 -14.34 45.39 11.63
C ASP A 552 -13.29 44.66 10.73
N GLY A 553 -13.36 44.46 9.41
CA GLY A 553 -13.96 45.21 8.32
C GLY A 553 -12.83 45.86 7.49
N HIS A 554 -12.37 45.25 6.37
CA HIS A 554 -11.63 45.85 5.22
C HIS A 554 -11.30 44.76 4.18
N SER A 555 -12.02 44.63 3.05
CA SER A 555 -11.92 45.36 1.76
C SER A 555 -10.73 44.97 0.87
N ILE A 556 -11.06 44.29 -0.23
CA ILE A 556 -10.24 43.85 -1.37
C ILE A 556 -10.01 45.01 -2.36
N PRO A 557 -8.90 45.05 -3.11
CA PRO A 557 -8.86 45.65 -4.43
C PRO A 557 -8.59 44.61 -5.54
N SER A 558 -9.46 44.62 -6.53
CA SER A 558 -9.29 44.07 -7.87
C SER A 558 -8.45 45.02 -8.74
N GLU A 559 -7.59 44.50 -9.63
CA GLU A 559 -7.72 44.66 -11.08
C GLU A 559 -6.46 44.24 -11.88
N SER A 560 -6.73 43.43 -12.90
CA SER A 560 -6.27 43.58 -14.29
C SER A 560 -4.81 43.29 -14.70
N GLY A 561 -4.71 42.50 -15.77
CA GLY A 561 -3.79 42.83 -16.87
C GLY A 561 -2.88 41.70 -17.33
N LEU A 562 -3.39 40.72 -18.09
CA LEU A 562 -2.55 39.94 -19.01
C LEU A 562 -3.35 39.60 -20.29
N LYS A 563 -2.78 40.06 -21.41
CA LYS A 563 -3.32 40.04 -22.77
C LYS A 563 -3.30 38.61 -23.34
N PHE A 564 -4.43 38.20 -23.92
CA PHE A 564 -4.52 37.04 -24.80
C PHE A 564 -3.96 37.39 -26.19
N LEU A 565 -3.09 36.54 -26.72
CA LEU A 565 -2.68 36.54 -28.12
C LEU A 565 -3.63 35.61 -28.90
N GLU A 566 -4.45 36.19 -29.77
CA GLU A 566 -5.27 35.46 -30.74
C GLU A 566 -4.39 34.94 -31.88
N PHE A 567 -4.50 33.65 -32.19
CA PHE A 567 -3.91 33.03 -33.37
C PHE A 567 -4.98 32.85 -34.45
N ASN A 568 -4.72 33.39 -35.64
CA ASN A 568 -5.57 33.33 -36.82
C ASN A 568 -5.04 32.26 -37.79
N PRO A 569 -5.79 31.22 -38.19
CA PRO A 569 -5.30 30.22 -39.14
C PRO A 569 -5.93 30.42 -40.52
N GLN A 570 -5.15 30.84 -41.52
CA GLN A 570 -5.40 30.49 -42.93
C GLN A 570 -4.12 30.47 -43.74
N SER A 571 -3.71 29.27 -44.19
CA SER A 571 -3.27 29.02 -45.56
C SER A 571 -3.24 27.52 -45.84
N THR A 572 -3.81 27.15 -46.98
CA THR A 572 -4.01 25.80 -47.49
C THR A 572 -2.84 25.29 -48.35
N VAL A 573 -2.83 23.94 -48.49
CA VAL A 573 -2.38 23.10 -49.62
C VAL A 573 -1.15 22.21 -49.36
N GLY A 574 -1.41 20.90 -49.41
CA GLY A 574 -0.41 19.83 -49.59
C GLY A 574 -0.87 18.46 -49.07
N GLN A 575 -1.79 17.79 -49.76
CA GLN A 575 -2.10 16.37 -49.51
C GLN A 575 -0.96 15.48 -50.01
N SER A 576 -0.27 14.78 -49.11
CA SER A 576 0.12 13.36 -49.21
C SER A 576 0.97 12.96 -47.99
N GLU A 577 0.73 11.75 -47.48
CA GLU A 577 1.29 11.12 -46.27
C GLU A 577 0.52 11.40 -44.97
N GLY A 578 -0.42 10.49 -44.66
CA GLY A 578 -1.17 10.46 -43.41
C GLY A 578 -0.31 9.98 -42.24
N GLY A 579 0.67 10.79 -41.84
CA GLY A 579 1.41 10.61 -40.59
C GLY A 579 0.63 11.15 -39.40
N CYS A 580 0.65 10.45 -38.27
CA CYS A 580 0.01 10.85 -37.01
C CYS A 580 0.64 12.12 -36.41
N SER A 581 0.28 13.27 -36.98
CA SER A 581 0.79 14.61 -36.59
C SER A 581 0.33 15.11 -35.22
N ALA A 582 -0.48 14.34 -34.49
CA ALA A 582 -0.97 14.71 -33.16
C ALA A 582 -0.22 14.05 -32.00
N LEU A 583 0.67 13.07 -32.28
CA LEU A 583 1.44 12.30 -31.29
C LEU A 583 2.96 12.47 -31.42
N GLN A 584 3.44 13.00 -32.55
CA GLN A 584 4.81 13.51 -32.74
C GLN A 584 4.86 14.99 -32.38
#